data_AF-A0AA87UYN5-F1
#
_entry.id   AF-A0AA87UYN5-F1
#
_cell.length_a   1.000
_cell.length_b   1.000
_cell.length_c   1.000
_cell.angle_alpha   90.00
_cell.angle_beta   90.00
_cell.angle_gamma   90.00
#
_symmetry.space_group_name_H-M   'P 1'
#
loop_
_entity.id
_entity.type
_entity.pdbx_description
1 polymer ?
#
loop_
_entity_poly.entity_id
_entity_poly.type
_entity_poly.pdbx_seq_one_letter_code
_entity_poly.pdbx_strand_id
1 'polypeptide(L)'
;MDDNTPRDDTLDEVAALVQHGIVPRLWIFLIDPDGTLRRDLQQIDGTPVSPDAYAVLALRGILGHVLDVDQEVVFVIERPAGPRPSPDDWAWHDAIVRAAGGIPVPLRGVLLAHLDGVDVLEPRTLAA
;
A
#
# COMPACT_ATOMS: atom_id res chain seq x y z
N MET A 1 8.68 -28.32 11.57
CA MET A 1 7.42 -28.32 10.78
C MET A 1 7.36 -26.93 10.28
N ASP A 2 8.03 -26.73 9.16
CA ASP A 2 8.55 -25.43 8.78
C ASP A 2 7.48 -24.78 7.93
N ASP A 3 6.86 -23.76 8.50
CA ASP A 3 5.95 -22.85 7.82
C ASP A 3 6.80 -22.02 6.85
N ASN A 4 7.20 -22.67 5.75
CA ASN A 4 7.93 -22.06 4.64
C ASN A 4 6.93 -21.42 3.67
N THR A 5 6.06 -20.56 4.19
CA THR A 5 5.44 -19.53 3.37
C THR A 5 6.54 -18.49 3.17
N PRO A 6 7.00 -18.21 1.93
CA PRO A 6 8.03 -17.20 1.72
C PRO A 6 7.50 -15.88 2.29
N ARG A 7 8.07 -15.45 3.40
CA ARG A 7 7.85 -14.12 3.94
C ARG A 7 8.29 -13.16 2.85
N ASP A 8 7.44 -12.23 2.50
CA ASP A 8 7.69 -11.33 1.38
C ASP A 8 8.76 -10.32 1.81
N ASP A 9 10.04 -10.66 1.58
CA ASP A 9 11.20 -9.87 2.00
C ASP A 9 11.09 -8.39 1.60
N THR A 10 10.43 -8.09 0.47
CA THR A 10 10.21 -6.72 0.01
C THR A 10 9.17 -5.97 0.83
N LEU A 11 8.07 -6.62 1.25
CA LEU A 11 7.09 -5.99 2.14
C LEU A 11 7.68 -5.74 3.53
N ASP A 12 8.52 -6.66 4.01
CA ASP A 12 9.27 -6.48 5.26
C ASP A 12 10.28 -5.31 5.16
N GLU A 13 10.95 -5.14 4.00
CA GLU A 13 11.82 -4.00 3.75
C GLU A 13 11.04 -2.67 3.75
N VAL A 14 9.88 -2.61 3.09
CA VAL A 14 9.00 -1.44 3.10
C VAL A 14 8.50 -1.14 4.52
N ALA A 15 8.08 -2.15 5.27
CA ALA A 15 7.67 -2.02 6.66
C ALA A 15 8.80 -1.44 7.54
N ALA A 16 10.05 -1.88 7.33
CA ALA A 16 11.21 -1.37 8.04
C ALA A 16 11.54 0.10 7.70
N LEU A 17 11.22 0.56 6.48
CA LEU A 17 11.40 1.96 6.09
C LEU A 17 10.36 2.88 6.72
N VAL A 18 9.09 2.47 6.77
CA VAL A 18 8.00 3.28 7.35
C VAL A 18 7.97 3.20 8.88
N GLN A 19 8.31 2.04 9.45
CA GLN A 19 8.38 1.71 10.88
C GLN A 19 7.04 1.75 11.63
N HIS A 20 6.31 2.86 11.61
CA HIS A 20 5.05 3.06 12.33
C HIS A 20 4.30 4.29 11.81
N GLY A 21 2.98 4.30 12.01
CA GLY A 21 2.12 5.40 11.57
C GLY A 21 1.92 6.48 12.61
N ILE A 22 2.32 7.72 12.27
CA ILE A 22 2.23 8.88 13.16
C ILE A 22 1.36 10.00 12.57
N VAL A 23 1.11 9.99 11.27
CA VAL A 23 0.24 10.95 10.58
C VAL A 23 -0.61 10.28 9.50
N PRO A 24 -1.79 10.83 9.17
CA PRO A 24 -2.58 10.36 8.03
C PRO A 24 -1.88 10.68 6.71
N ARG A 25 -1.47 9.65 5.96
CA ARG A 25 -0.91 9.79 4.61
C ARG A 25 -0.90 8.46 3.84
N LEU A 26 -0.61 8.54 2.54
CA LEU A 26 -0.31 7.37 1.72
C LEU A 26 1.13 7.42 1.22
N TRP A 27 1.76 6.25 1.19
CA TRP A 27 3.05 6.05 0.57
C TRP A 27 2.93 5.11 -0.63
N ILE A 28 3.73 5.38 -1.65
CA ILE A 28 3.87 4.53 -2.83
C ILE A 28 5.35 4.18 -2.98
N PHE A 29 5.61 2.88 -2.96
CA PHE A 29 6.93 2.30 -3.17
C PHE A 29 6.94 1.54 -4.49
N LEU A 30 8.03 1.68 -5.24
CA LEU A 30 8.21 1.05 -6.54
C LEU A 30 9.22 -0.09 -6.42
N ILE A 31 8.93 -1.21 -7.06
CA ILE A 31 9.81 -2.37 -7.13
C ILE A 31 10.23 -2.52 -8.59
N ASP A 32 11.54 -2.52 -8.82
CA ASP A 32 12.10 -2.74 -10.15
C ASP A 32 11.93 -4.21 -10.58
N PRO A 33 12.00 -4.52 -11.89
CA PRO A 33 11.77 -5.87 -12.40
C PRO A 33 12.72 -6.95 -11.85
N ASP A 34 13.86 -6.56 -11.27
CA ASP A 34 14.80 -7.45 -10.61
C ASP A 34 14.45 -7.76 -9.13
N GLY A 35 13.34 -7.19 -8.63
CA GLY A 35 12.87 -7.31 -7.26
C GLY A 35 13.44 -6.27 -6.30
N THR A 36 14.25 -5.33 -6.78
CA THR A 36 14.86 -4.29 -5.95
C THR A 36 13.86 -3.20 -5.60
N LEU A 37 13.75 -2.87 -4.32
CA LEU A 37 12.98 -1.73 -3.85
C LEU A 37 13.68 -0.42 -4.25
N ARG A 38 13.00 0.43 -5.03
CA ARG A 38 13.50 1.78 -5.31
C ARG A 38 13.39 2.64 -4.06
N ARG A 39 14.46 3.37 -3.77
CA ARG A 39 14.51 4.33 -2.65
C ARG A 39 13.83 5.67 -2.96
N ASP A 40 13.31 5.81 -4.18
CA ASP A 40 12.57 6.98 -4.64
C ASP A 40 11.11 6.88 -4.16
N LEU A 41 10.89 7.28 -2.91
CA LEU A 41 9.60 7.20 -2.22
C LEU A 41 8.66 8.32 -2.67
N GLN A 42 7.41 7.97 -3.03
CA GLN A 42 6.36 8.95 -3.29
C GLN A 42 5.41 9.04 -2.09
N GLN A 43 5.21 10.26 -1.62
CA GLN A 43 4.35 10.58 -0.48
C GLN A 43 3.13 11.37 -0.96
N ILE A 44 1.95 10.97 -0.52
CA ILE A 44 0.70 11.69 -0.75
C ILE A 44 0.19 12.18 0.59
N ASP A 45 0.34 13.48 0.83
CA ASP A 45 -0.18 14.17 2.01
C ASP A 45 -1.60 14.69 1.77
N GLY A 46 -2.27 15.05 2.88
CA GLY A 46 -3.62 15.64 2.82
C GLY A 46 -4.68 14.66 2.34
N THR A 47 -4.42 13.37 2.45
CA THR A 47 -5.36 12.31 2.10
C THR A 47 -6.59 12.40 3.00
N PRO A 48 -7.81 12.39 2.44
CA PRO A 48 -9.02 12.38 3.25
C PRO A 48 -9.08 11.13 4.12
N VAL A 49 -9.82 11.19 5.22
CA VAL A 49 -10.00 10.04 6.12
C VAL A 49 -10.55 8.83 5.36
N SER A 50 -11.54 9.06 4.49
CA SER A 50 -12.15 8.04 3.64
C SER A 50 -11.96 8.41 2.17
N PRO A 51 -11.63 7.45 1.28
CA PRO A 51 -11.54 7.71 -0.14
C PRO A 51 -12.93 7.91 -0.76
N ASP A 52 -13.01 8.80 -1.73
CA ASP A 52 -14.18 8.93 -2.60
C ASP A 52 -13.86 8.42 -4.02
N ALA A 53 -14.80 8.59 -4.95
CA ALA A 53 -14.59 8.20 -6.35
C ALA A 53 -13.44 8.97 -7.02
N TYR A 54 -13.15 10.20 -6.57
CA TYR A 54 -12.07 11.01 -7.11
C TYR A 54 -10.70 10.49 -6.65
N ALA A 55 -10.59 9.96 -5.43
CA ALA A 55 -9.37 9.34 -4.92
C ALA A 55 -8.86 8.22 -5.84
N VAL A 56 -9.75 7.35 -6.35
CA VAL A 56 -9.38 6.28 -7.29
C VAL A 56 -8.81 6.83 -8.60
N LEU A 57 -9.43 7.89 -9.14
CA LEU A 57 -8.97 8.52 -10.38
C LEU A 57 -7.63 9.23 -10.19
N ALA A 58 -7.45 9.91 -9.04
CA ALA A 58 -6.20 10.57 -8.70
C ALA A 58 -5.06 9.55 -8.54
N LEU A 59 -5.29 8.46 -7.82
CA LEU A 59 -4.31 7.37 -7.68
C LEU A 59 -3.93 6.77 -9.03
N ARG A 60 -4.90 6.51 -9.93
CA ARG A 60 -4.60 6.06 -11.29
C ARG A 60 -3.74 7.03 -12.07
N GLY A 61 -4.03 8.33 -11.97
CA GLY A 61 -3.23 9.38 -12.62
C GLY A 61 -1.80 9.44 -12.10
N ILE A 62 -1.61 9.33 -10.78
CA ILE A 62 -0.29 9.26 -10.14
C ILE A 62 0.47 8.03 -10.63
N LEU A 63 -0.14 6.85 -10.53
CA LEU A 63 0.48 5.60 -10.95
C LEU A 63 0.88 5.63 -12.43
N GLY A 64 0.04 6.16 -13.31
CA GLY A 64 0.37 6.33 -14.74
C GLY A 64 1.49 7.33 -15.02
N HIS A 65 1.87 8.17 -14.06
CA HIS A 65 2.99 9.10 -14.20
C HIS A 65 4.28 8.58 -13.57
N VAL A 66 4.17 7.85 -12.46
CA VAL A 66 5.34 7.41 -11.66
C VAL A 66 5.90 6.06 -12.07
N LEU A 67 5.11 5.20 -12.73
CA LEU A 67 5.51 3.84 -13.07
C LEU A 67 6.06 3.75 -14.49
N ASP A 68 7.18 3.05 -14.60
CA ASP A 68 7.72 2.54 -15.85
C ASP A 68 7.16 1.12 -16.14
N VAL A 69 7.50 0.59 -17.32
CA VAL A 69 7.08 -0.74 -17.77
C VAL A 69 7.66 -1.83 -16.85
N ASP A 70 6.85 -2.84 -16.52
CA ASP A 70 7.21 -4.04 -15.72
C ASP A 70 7.59 -3.78 -14.24
N GLN A 71 7.30 -2.59 -13.71
CA GLN A 71 7.45 -2.32 -12.27
C GLN A 71 6.23 -2.78 -11.47
N GLU A 72 6.48 -3.18 -10.22
CA GLU A 72 5.43 -3.45 -9.24
C GLU A 72 5.32 -2.31 -8.23
N VAL A 73 4.17 -2.23 -7.57
CA VAL A 73 3.90 -1.19 -6.58
C VAL A 73 3.46 -1.77 -5.23
N VAL A 74 3.95 -1.16 -4.15
CA VAL A 74 3.47 -1.37 -2.78
C VAL A 74 2.90 -0.07 -2.26
N PHE A 75 1.72 -0.14 -1.64
CA PHE A 75 1.11 0.99 -0.95
C PHE A 75 1.25 0.84 0.56
N VAL A 76 1.42 1.95 1.27
CA VAL A 76 1.30 1.99 2.73
C VAL A 76 0.28 3.05 3.12
N ILE A 77 -0.73 2.63 3.88
CA ILE A 77 -1.69 3.51 4.53
C ILE A 77 -1.13 3.86 5.91
N GLU A 78 -0.73 5.10 6.11
CA GLU A 78 -0.23 5.58 7.40
C GLU A 78 -1.34 6.27 8.19
N ARG A 79 -1.46 5.93 9.47
CA ARG A 79 -2.35 6.65 10.40
C ARG A 79 -1.94 6.53 11.87
N PRO A 80 -2.20 7.55 12.70
CA PRO A 80 -1.92 7.53 14.15
C PRO A 80 -3.02 6.80 14.94
N ALA A 81 -3.25 5.53 14.65
CA ALA A 81 -4.20 4.69 15.38
C ALA A 81 -3.62 3.28 15.60
N GLY A 82 -4.31 2.45 16.39
CA GLY A 82 -3.84 1.09 16.74
C GLY A 82 -3.88 0.10 15.56
N PRO A 83 -3.39 -1.13 15.76
CA PRO A 83 -3.14 -2.11 14.70
C PRO A 83 -4.41 -2.66 14.03
N ARG A 84 -5.55 -2.58 14.71
CA ARG A 84 -6.82 -3.07 14.16
C ARG A 84 -7.25 -2.21 12.96
N PRO A 85 -7.45 -2.78 11.76
CA PRO A 85 -7.96 -2.03 10.62
C PRO A 85 -9.39 -1.51 10.88
N SER A 86 -9.62 -0.26 10.48
CA SER A 86 -10.88 0.44 10.51
C SER A 86 -11.64 0.29 9.18
N PRO A 87 -12.94 0.62 9.14
CA PRO A 87 -13.69 0.65 7.87
C PRO A 87 -13.05 1.54 6.80
N ASP A 88 -12.42 2.64 7.19
CA ASP A 88 -11.76 3.57 6.26
C ASP A 88 -10.46 3.00 5.70
N ASP A 89 -9.70 2.23 6.49
CA ASP A 89 -8.51 1.50 5.99
C ASP A 89 -8.91 0.51 4.89
N TRP A 90 -10.04 -0.17 5.08
CA TRP A 90 -10.58 -1.08 4.08
C TRP A 90 -11.10 -0.35 2.84
N ALA A 91 -11.73 0.80 3.02
CA ALA A 91 -12.14 1.63 1.89
C ALA A 91 -10.92 2.09 1.07
N TRP A 92 -9.83 2.49 1.73
CA TRP A 92 -8.57 2.83 1.08
C TRP A 92 -7.92 1.64 0.37
N HIS A 93 -7.87 0.47 1.01
CA HIS A 93 -7.41 -0.76 0.39
C HIS A 93 -8.19 -1.04 -0.91
N ASP A 94 -9.51 -1.01 -0.87
CA ASP A 94 -10.37 -1.24 -2.05
C ASP A 94 -10.15 -0.18 -3.14
N ALA A 95 -9.96 1.09 -2.75
CA ALA A 95 -9.67 2.17 -3.69
C ALA A 95 -8.32 1.97 -4.39
N ILE A 96 -7.29 1.55 -3.66
CA ILE A 96 -5.96 1.23 -4.18
C ILE A 96 -6.01 0.06 -5.15
N VAL A 97 -6.67 -1.05 -4.76
CA VAL A 97 -6.84 -2.23 -5.62
C VAL A 97 -7.57 -1.86 -6.91
N ARG A 98 -8.64 -1.06 -6.83
CA ARG A 98 -9.36 -0.56 -8.02
C ARG A 98 -8.51 0.37 -8.87
N ALA A 99 -7.68 1.20 -8.26
CA ALA A 99 -6.78 2.09 -8.98
C ALA A 99 -5.76 1.27 -9.76
N ALA A 100 -5.03 0.37 -9.09
CA ALA A 100 -4.03 -0.51 -9.69
C ALA A 100 -4.62 -1.42 -10.77
N GLY A 101 -5.78 -2.05 -10.52
CA GLY A 101 -6.45 -2.91 -11.51
C GLY A 101 -6.96 -2.18 -12.77
N GLY A 102 -6.93 -0.84 -12.79
CA GLY A 102 -7.25 -0.04 -13.97
C GLY A 102 -6.07 0.21 -14.92
N ILE A 103 -4.87 -0.24 -14.56
CA ILE A 103 -3.62 -0.07 -15.30
C ILE A 103 -2.85 -1.41 -15.29
N PRO A 104 -1.95 -1.66 -16.25
CA PRO A 104 -1.21 -2.93 -16.32
C PRO A 104 -0.03 -2.95 -15.33
N VAL A 105 -0.31 -2.74 -14.05
CA VAL A 105 0.70 -2.64 -12.98
C VAL A 105 0.38 -3.66 -11.90
N PRO A 106 1.30 -4.59 -11.60
CA PRO A 106 1.14 -5.49 -10.47
C PRO A 106 1.15 -4.71 -9.13
N LEU A 107 0.06 -4.85 -8.36
CA LEU A 107 0.03 -4.43 -6.96
C LEU A 107 0.60 -5.58 -6.12
N ARG A 108 1.78 -5.37 -5.55
CA ARG A 108 2.47 -6.37 -4.72
C ARG A 108 1.81 -6.51 -3.35
N GLY A 109 1.36 -5.40 -2.77
CA GLY A 109 0.66 -5.41 -1.49
C GLY A 109 0.21 -4.03 -1.02
N VAL A 110 -0.66 -4.04 -0.01
CA VAL A 110 -1.06 -2.86 0.74
C VAL A 110 -0.71 -3.11 2.21
N LEU A 111 0.05 -2.20 2.80
CA LEU A 111 0.43 -2.23 4.20
C LEU A 111 -0.34 -1.17 4.98
N LEU A 112 -0.51 -1.41 6.28
CA LEU A 112 -1.08 -0.47 7.23
C LEU A 112 -0.04 -0.10 8.27
N ALA A 113 0.47 1.13 8.19
CA ALA A 113 1.33 1.70 9.22
C ALA A 113 0.46 2.33 10.33
N HIS A 114 0.61 1.79 11.53
CA HIS A 114 -0.12 2.14 12.74
C HIS A 114 0.87 2.44 13.88
N LEU A 115 0.38 2.88 15.04
CA LEU A 115 1.25 3.32 16.15
C LEU A 115 2.23 2.23 16.62
N ASP A 116 1.82 0.97 16.56
CA ASP A 116 2.61 -0.16 17.05
C ASP A 116 3.55 -0.78 16.00
N GLY A 117 3.52 -0.33 14.73
CA GLY A 117 4.25 -0.99 13.65
C GLY A 117 3.62 -0.84 12.26
N VAL A 118 3.97 -1.77 11.37
CA VAL A 118 3.40 -1.87 10.02
C VAL A 118 3.01 -3.33 9.80
N ASP A 119 1.74 -3.56 9.45
CA ASP A 119 1.20 -4.89 9.16
C ASP A 119 0.70 -4.95 7.70
N VAL A 120 0.74 -6.14 7.09
CA VAL A 120 0.08 -6.37 5.80
C VAL A 120 -1.43 -6.25 5.97
N LEU A 121 -2.06 -5.43 5.13
CA LEU A 121 -3.50 -5.25 5.13
C LEU A 121 -4.15 -6.24 4.16
N GLU A 122 -4.36 -7.47 4.63
CA GLU A 122 -4.93 -8.56 3.85
C GLU A 122 -6.34 -8.24 3.34
N PRO A 123 -6.70 -8.55 2.06
CA PRO A 123 -8.05 -8.33 1.56
C PRO A 123 -9.09 -8.94 2.49
N ARG A 124 -10.19 -8.22 2.74
CA ARG A 124 -11.30 -8.81 3.49
C ARG A 124 -11.80 -10.03 2.72
N THR A 125 -11.52 -11.21 3.25
CA THR A 125 -12.23 -12.42 2.80
C THR A 125 -13.67 -12.24 3.23
N LEU A 126 -14.54 -11.86 2.29
CA LEU A 126 -15.98 -11.90 2.53
C LEU A 126 -16.31 -13.37 2.80
N ALA A 127 -16.72 -13.67 4.03
CA ALA A 127 -17.44 -14.91 4.29
C ALA A 127 -18.67 -14.88 3.35
N ALA A 128 -18.70 -15.84 2.43
CA ALA A 128 -19.78 -16.02 1.45
C ALA A 128 -21.15 -16.22 2.12
#